data_AF-A0A3D9HYL4-F1
#
_entry.id   AF-A0A3D9HYL4-F1
#
_cell.length_a   1.000
_cell.length_b   1.000
_cell.length_c   1.000
_cell.angle_alpha   90.00
_cell.angle_beta   90.00
_cell.angle_gamma   90.00
#
_symmetry.space_group_name_H-M   'P 1'
#
loop_
_entity.id
_entity.type
_entity.pdbx_description
1 polymer ?
#
loop_
_entity_poly.entity_id
_entity_poly.type
_entity_poly.pdbx_seq_one_letter_code
_entity_poly.pdbx_strand_id
1 'polypeptide(L)'
;MELDFTNALIGWALYILIWMKLPEWGSWFNRLLGLLPQPLQTLYEQWRCPYCVGFWIGLGLHAATGLWTLPVLMDLPEFWGSAGPYLAWFLDALVTGTLMLVMKLGLDAIAFPALLGHKARSEMIAGK
;
A
#
# COMPACT_ATOMS: atom_id res chain seq x y z
N MET A 1 4.21 23.20 6.52
CA MET A 1 4.30 22.12 5.52
C MET A 1 3.44 21.00 6.08
N GLU A 2 2.19 20.92 5.63
CA GLU A 2 1.24 19.95 6.15
C GLU A 2 1.24 18.73 5.24
N LEU A 3 1.46 17.55 5.81
CA LEU A 3 1.46 16.28 5.09
C LEU A 3 0.06 15.70 5.19
N ASP A 4 -0.55 15.34 4.06
CA ASP A 4 -1.88 14.72 4.05
C ASP A 4 -1.75 13.20 3.88
N PHE A 5 -2.19 12.47 4.90
CA PHE A 5 -2.14 11.01 4.93
C PHE A 5 -3.32 10.34 4.23
N THR A 6 -4.31 11.09 3.75
CA THR A 6 -5.58 10.54 3.22
C THR A 6 -5.33 9.55 2.09
N ASN A 7 -4.58 9.93 1.05
CA ASN A 7 -4.25 9.02 -0.06
C ASN A 7 -3.44 7.81 0.41
N ALA A 8 -2.48 8.01 1.31
CA ALA A 8 -1.68 6.92 1.86
C ALA A 8 -2.53 5.93 2.65
N LEU A 9 -3.51 6.39 3.43
CA LEU A 9 -4.42 5.55 4.20
C LEU A 9 -5.42 4.79 3.32
N ILE A 10 -6.01 5.45 2.33
CA ILE A 10 -6.88 4.79 1.34
C ILE A 10 -6.07 3.73 0.58
N GLY A 11 -4.87 4.09 0.11
CA GLY A 11 -4.00 3.16 -0.60
C GLY A 11 -3.55 1.99 0.27
N TRP A 12 -3.27 2.25 1.54
CA TRP A 12 -2.96 1.21 2.52
C TRP A 12 -4.15 0.27 2.76
N ALA A 13 -5.36 0.80 2.89
CA ALA A 13 -6.57 -0.02 3.02
C ALA A 13 -6.80 -0.92 1.79
N LEU A 14 -6.59 -0.38 0.59
CA LEU A 14 -6.64 -1.15 -0.66
C LEU A 14 -5.59 -2.27 -0.67
N TYR A 15 -4.36 -1.96 -0.27
CA TYR A 15 -3.29 -2.95 -0.16
C TYR A 15 -3.64 -4.08 0.81
N ILE A 16 -4.14 -3.74 2.02
CA ILE A 16 -4.57 -4.74 2.99
C ILE A 16 -5.67 -5.62 2.39
N LEU A 17 -6.69 -5.01 1.80
CA LEU A 17 -7.82 -5.75 1.25
C LEU A 17 -7.36 -6.71 0.17
N ILE A 18 -6.68 -6.21 -0.86
CA ILE A 18 -6.38 -6.96 -2.09
C ILE A 18 -5.26 -7.96 -1.87
N TRP A 19 -4.16 -7.57 -1.22
CA TRP A 19 -2.99 -8.42 -1.06
C TRP A 19 -3.02 -9.25 0.22
N MET A 20 -3.39 -8.64 1.36
CA MET A 20 -3.29 -9.32 2.66
C MET A 20 -4.53 -10.15 3.02
N LYS A 21 -5.73 -9.75 2.59
CA LYS A 21 -6.99 -10.36 3.06
C LYS A 21 -7.78 -11.12 2.01
N LEU A 22 -7.83 -10.65 0.77
CA LEU A 22 -8.57 -11.32 -0.30
C LEU A 22 -8.16 -12.79 -0.50
N PRO A 23 -6.86 -13.17 -0.43
CA PRO A 23 -6.43 -14.57 -0.54
C PRO A 23 -6.93 -15.47 0.60
N GLU A 24 -7.17 -14.88 1.78
CA GLU A 24 -7.67 -15.58 2.96
C GLU A 24 -9.20 -15.72 2.94
N TRP A 25 -9.91 -14.92 2.12
CA TRP A 25 -11.38 -14.91 2.02
C TRP A 25 -11.94 -16.08 1.21
N GLY A 26 -11.61 -17.31 1.64
CA GLY A 26 -12.06 -18.55 1.03
C GLY A 26 -11.34 -18.89 -0.28
N SER A 27 -11.81 -19.95 -0.96
CA SER A 27 -11.15 -20.47 -2.16
C SER A 27 -11.56 -19.79 -3.46
N TRP A 28 -12.62 -18.97 -3.47
CA TRP A 28 -13.16 -18.38 -4.70
C TRP A 28 -12.20 -17.38 -5.34
N PHE A 29 -11.53 -16.53 -4.55
CA PHE A 29 -10.61 -15.53 -5.09
C PHE A 29 -9.38 -16.19 -5.72
N ASN A 30 -8.78 -17.16 -5.04
CA ASN A 30 -7.65 -17.92 -5.57
C ASN A 30 -8.03 -18.72 -6.83
N ARG A 31 -9.26 -19.24 -6.90
CA ARG A 31 -9.79 -19.86 -8.14
C ARG A 31 -9.94 -18.85 -9.26
N LEU A 32 -10.50 -17.68 -8.98
CA LEU A 32 -10.63 -16.60 -9.97
C LEU A 32 -9.26 -16.16 -10.50
N LEU A 33 -8.30 -15.97 -9.60
CA LEU A 33 -6.92 -15.62 -9.94
C LEU A 33 -6.29 -16.69 -10.86
N GLY A 34 -6.51 -17.97 -10.59
CA GLY A 34 -6.04 -19.08 -11.42
C GLY A 34 -6.69 -19.17 -12.82
N LEU A 35 -7.85 -18.53 -13.02
CA LEU A 35 -8.52 -18.44 -14.33
C LEU A 35 -8.04 -17.24 -15.15
N LEU A 36 -7.35 -16.27 -14.54
CA LEU A 36 -6.86 -15.09 -15.26
C LEU A 36 -5.68 -15.44 -16.18
N PRO A 37 -5.49 -14.72 -17.30
CA PRO A 37 -4.27 -14.81 -18.10
C PRO A 37 -3.01 -14.60 -17.27
N GLN A 38 -1.94 -15.31 -17.63
CA GLN A 38 -0.66 -15.28 -16.92
C GLN A 38 -0.12 -13.86 -16.60
N PRO A 39 -0.22 -12.86 -17.50
CA PRO A 39 0.23 -11.50 -17.18
C PRO A 39 -0.49 -10.87 -15.97
N LEU A 40 -1.79 -11.13 -15.80
CA LEU A 40 -2.56 -10.59 -14.67
C LEU A 40 -2.22 -11.30 -13.36
N GLN A 41 -1.93 -12.61 -13.43
CA GLN A 41 -1.43 -13.35 -12.26
C GLN A 41 -0.08 -12.79 -11.82
N THR A 42 0.86 -12.58 -12.76
CA THR A 42 2.15 -11.96 -12.46
C THR A 42 2.00 -10.54 -11.93
N LEU A 43 1.08 -9.74 -12.48
CA LEU A 43 0.79 -8.40 -11.97
C LEU A 43 0.30 -8.47 -10.52
N TYR A 44 -0.59 -9.41 -10.19
CA TYR A 44 -1.03 -9.62 -8.82
C TYR A 44 0.13 -10.05 -7.90
N GLU A 45 1.00 -10.97 -8.31
CA GLU A 45 2.17 -11.38 -7.51
C GLU A 45 3.12 -10.23 -7.19
N GLN A 46 3.21 -9.22 -8.07
CA GLN A 46 4.02 -8.02 -7.85
C GLN A 46 3.50 -7.15 -6.70
N TRP A 47 2.24 -7.33 -6.27
CA TRP A 47 1.69 -6.64 -5.10
C TRP A 47 2.38 -7.04 -3.79
N ARG A 48 3.25 -8.06 -3.78
CA ARG A 48 4.12 -8.39 -2.64
C ARG A 48 5.01 -7.24 -2.16
N CYS A 49 5.26 -6.25 -3.02
CA CYS A 49 6.05 -5.07 -2.72
C CYS A 49 5.13 -3.87 -2.39
N PRO A 50 4.95 -3.51 -1.11
CA PRO A 50 4.04 -2.43 -0.70
C PRO A 50 4.39 -1.09 -1.32
N TYR A 51 5.69 -0.81 -1.45
CA TYR A 51 6.18 0.41 -2.11
C TYR A 51 5.84 0.43 -3.60
N CYS A 52 6.09 -0.67 -4.31
CA CYS A 52 5.92 -0.76 -5.76
C CYS A 52 4.46 -0.60 -6.16
N VAL A 53 3.56 -1.31 -5.49
CA VAL A 53 2.12 -1.15 -5.74
C VAL A 53 1.60 0.17 -5.17
N GLY A 54 2.16 0.63 -4.05
CA GLY A 54 1.79 1.90 -3.43
C GLY A 54 2.07 3.11 -4.31
N PHE A 55 3.13 3.06 -5.13
CA PHE A 55 3.36 4.07 -6.17
C PHE A 55 2.22 4.12 -7.18
N TRP A 56 1.82 2.98 -7.75
CA TRP A 56 0.73 2.92 -8.73
C TRP A 56 -0.62 3.31 -8.14
N ILE A 57 -0.88 2.87 -6.91
CA ILE A 57 -2.08 3.25 -6.15
C ILE A 57 -2.08 4.76 -5.89
N GLY A 58 -0.95 5.34 -5.46
CA GLY A 58 -0.82 6.78 -5.24
C GLY A 58 -1.12 7.58 -6.50
N LEU A 59 -0.53 7.18 -7.63
CA LEU A 59 -0.80 7.81 -8.93
C LEU A 59 -2.29 7.72 -9.32
N GLY A 60 -2.90 6.54 -9.16
CA GLY A 60 -4.31 6.31 -9.46
C GLY A 60 -5.26 7.07 -8.54
N LEU A 61 -4.96 7.12 -7.24
CA LEU A 61 -5.75 7.87 -6.26
C LEU A 61 -5.65 9.35 -6.51
N HIS A 62 -4.46 9.88 -6.76
CA HIS A 62 -4.26 11.26 -7.15
C HIS A 62 -5.12 11.62 -8.38
N ALA A 63 -5.04 10.81 -9.44
CA ALA A 63 -5.82 11.02 -10.65
C ALA A 63 -7.34 10.95 -10.40
N ALA A 64 -7.80 10.11 -9.47
CA ALA A 64 -9.21 9.91 -9.17
C ALA A 64 -9.80 10.96 -8.20
N THR A 65 -9.02 11.43 -7.23
CA THR A 65 -9.50 12.30 -6.13
C THR A 65 -9.00 13.73 -6.22
N GLY A 66 -7.90 13.97 -6.94
CA GLY A 66 -7.18 15.25 -6.96
C GLY A 66 -6.48 15.58 -5.65
N LEU A 67 -6.44 14.65 -4.68
CA LEU A 67 -5.76 14.85 -3.41
C LEU A 67 -4.25 14.67 -3.58
N TRP A 68 -3.50 15.46 -2.81
CA TRP A 68 -2.04 15.44 -2.76
C TRP A 68 -1.60 14.92 -1.40
N THR A 69 -0.66 13.98 -1.37
CA THR A 69 0.01 13.62 -0.11
C THR A 69 0.98 14.71 0.33
N LEU A 70 1.69 15.33 -0.61
CA LEU A 70 2.56 16.47 -0.38
C LEU A 70 2.02 17.71 -1.12
N PRO A 71 1.12 18.49 -0.50
CA PRO A 71 0.49 19.66 -1.13
C PRO A 71 1.46 20.68 -1.72
N VAL A 72 2.68 20.79 -1.17
CA VAL A 72 3.73 21.70 -1.68
C VAL A 72 4.16 21.39 -3.12
N LEU A 73 3.89 20.18 -3.63
CA LEU A 73 4.18 19.82 -5.01
C LEU A 73 3.21 20.46 -6.01
N MET A 74 2.07 21.01 -5.56
CA MET A 74 1.18 21.78 -6.42
C MET A 74 1.86 23.03 -6.97
N ASP A 75 2.71 23.67 -6.15
CA ASP A 75 3.38 24.92 -6.46
C ASP A 75 4.84 24.69 -6.86
N LEU A 76 5.09 23.71 -7.74
CA LEU A 76 6.43 23.47 -8.28
C LEU A 76 6.91 24.71 -9.07
N PRO A 77 8.18 25.12 -8.95
CA PRO A 77 8.67 26.33 -9.59
C PRO A 77 8.50 26.32 -11.12
N GLU A 78 8.24 27.49 -11.70
CA GLU A 78 7.97 27.67 -13.13
C GLU A 78 9.09 27.19 -14.06
N PHE A 79 10.32 27.02 -13.57
CA PHE A 79 11.43 26.53 -14.39
C PHE A 79 11.18 25.15 -14.99
N TRP A 80 10.29 24.34 -14.39
CA TRP A 80 9.89 23.04 -14.93
C TRP A 80 8.91 23.14 -16.11
N GLY A 81 8.31 24.31 -16.34
CA GLY A 81 7.35 24.55 -17.41
C GLY A 81 6.26 23.48 -17.47
N SER A 82 5.98 22.96 -18.68
CA SER A 82 4.97 21.93 -18.91
C SER A 82 5.27 20.57 -18.27
N ALA A 83 6.52 20.31 -17.85
CA ALA A 83 6.90 19.08 -17.17
C ALA A 83 6.57 19.10 -15.67
N GLY A 84 6.35 20.29 -15.09
CA GLY A 84 6.10 20.50 -13.66
C GLY A 84 5.00 19.60 -13.10
N PRO A 85 3.78 19.58 -13.67
CA PRO A 85 2.68 18.78 -13.16
C PRO A 85 2.96 17.26 -13.17
N TYR A 86 3.62 16.75 -14.21
CA TYR A 86 3.94 15.32 -14.30
C TYR A 86 5.00 14.92 -13.27
N LEU A 87 6.00 15.77 -13.07
CA LEU A 87 7.01 15.57 -12.03
C LEU A 87 6.38 15.63 -10.64
N ALA A 88 5.47 16.58 -10.42
CA ALA A 88 4.73 16.73 -9.18
C ALA A 88 3.96 15.45 -8.82
N TRP A 89 3.18 14.92 -9.78
CA TRP A 89 2.42 13.68 -9.62
C TRP A 89 3.30 12.49 -9.32
N PHE A 90 4.41 12.38 -10.05
CA PHE A 90 5.36 11.30 -9.84
C PHE A 90 5.96 11.34 -8.44
N LEU A 91 6.42 12.52 -7.98
CA LEU A 91 6.98 12.71 -6.65
C LEU A 91 5.93 12.47 -5.54
N ASP A 92 4.70 12.92 -5.73
CA ASP A 92 3.60 12.70 -4.78
C ASP A 92 3.28 11.20 -4.61
N ALA A 93 3.23 10.47 -5.74
CA ALA A 93 3.04 9.03 -5.74
C ALA A 93 4.21 8.28 -5.05
N LEU A 94 5.45 8.75 -5.20
CA LEU A 94 6.60 8.20 -4.47
C LEU A 94 6.48 8.39 -2.96
N VAL A 95 6.02 9.56 -2.50
CA VAL A 95 5.80 9.81 -1.07
C VAL A 95 4.68 8.90 -0.55
N THR A 96 3.58 8.77 -1.30
CA THR A 96 2.47 7.87 -0.96
C THR A 96 2.95 6.43 -0.81
N GLY A 97 3.70 5.90 -1.79
CA GLY A 97 4.24 4.54 -1.73
C GLY A 97 5.23 4.34 -0.58
N THR A 98 6.02 5.37 -0.24
CA THR A 98 6.93 5.33 0.93
C THR A 98 6.15 5.24 2.24
N LEU A 99 5.09 6.04 2.40
CA LEU A 99 4.23 5.99 3.57
C LEU A 99 3.55 4.62 3.72
N MET A 100 3.06 4.04 2.62
CA MET A 100 2.49 2.69 2.63
C MET A 100 3.52 1.62 3.05
N LEU A 101 4.77 1.73 2.59
CA LEU A 101 5.83 0.84 3.03
C LEU A 101 6.08 0.98 4.55
N VAL A 102 6.14 2.22 5.05
CA VAL A 102 6.30 2.49 6.49
C VAL A 102 5.14 1.91 7.29
N MET A 103 3.89 2.05 6.82
CA MET A 103 2.72 1.45 7.47
C MET A 103 2.81 -0.07 7.52
N LYS A 104 3.23 -0.72 6.42
CA LYS A 104 3.45 -2.17 6.39
C LYS A 104 4.50 -2.60 7.40
N LEU A 105 5.66 -1.95 7.41
CA LEU A 105 6.75 -2.29 8.33
C LEU A 105 6.34 -2.04 9.78
N GLY A 106 5.59 -0.97 10.04
CA GLY A 106 5.01 -0.70 11.35
C GLY A 106 4.04 -1.79 11.81
N LEU A 107 3.14 -2.24 10.92
CA LEU A 107 2.22 -3.32 11.22
C LEU A 107 2.96 -4.64 11.53
N ASP A 108 3.96 -5.00 10.72
CA ASP A 108 4.77 -6.21 10.94
C ASP A 108 5.56 -6.13 12.27
N ALA A 109 6.14 -4.98 12.57
CA ALA A 109 6.89 -4.74 13.81
C ALA A 109 5.99 -4.87 15.05
N ILE A 110 4.75 -4.40 14.98
CA ILE A 110 3.76 -4.52 16.07
C ILE A 110 3.22 -5.96 16.16
N ALA A 111 3.06 -6.66 15.04
CA ALA A 111 2.55 -8.03 15.00
C ALA A 111 3.52 -9.04 15.66
N PHE A 112 4.83 -8.82 15.55
CA PHE A 112 5.83 -9.73 16.12
C PHE A 112 5.71 -9.95 17.65
N PRO A 113 5.70 -8.91 18.51
CA PRO A 113 5.51 -9.09 19.94
C PRO A 113 4.12 -9.67 20.28
N ALA A 114 3.08 -9.34 19.50
CA ALA A 114 1.75 -9.91 19.68
C ALA A 114 1.73 -11.43 19.46
N LEU A 115 2.45 -11.91 18.43
CA LEU A 115 2.61 -13.35 18.16
C LEU A 115 3.38 -14.07 19.28
N LEU A 116 4.43 -13.45 19.81
CA LEU A 116 5.20 -14.01 20.94
C LEU A 116 4.32 -14.14 22.20
N GLY A 117 3.57 -13.09 22.54
CA GLY A 117 2.64 -13.12 23.68
C GLY A 117 1.55 -14.19 23.52
N HIS A 118 0.99 -14.33 22.31
CA HIS A 118 0.00 -15.36 22.02
C HIS A 118 0.57 -16.78 22.19
N LYS A 119 1.77 -17.05 21.65
CA LYS A 119 2.46 -18.35 21.80
C LYS A 119 2.72 -18.70 23.27
N ALA A 120 3.31 -17.77 24.02
CA ALA A 120 3.57 -17.96 25.45
C ALA A 120 2.28 -18.28 26.24
N ARG A 121 1.17 -17.59 25.92
CA ARG A 121 -0.14 -17.89 26.52
C ARG A 121 -0.65 -19.28 26.16
N SER A 122 -0.55 -19.70 24.90
CA SER A 122 -0.99 -21.03 24.48
C SER A 122 -0.16 -22.16 25.12
N GLU A 123 1.14 -21.97 25.29
CA GLU A 123 2.02 -22.94 25.96
C GLU A 123 1.69 -23.08 27.45
N MET A 124 1.41 -21.97 28.14
CA MET A 124 0.95 -22.02 29.55
C MET A 124 -0.40 -22.73 29.73
N ILE A 125 -1.30 -22.63 28.75
CA ILE A 125 -2.61 -23.30 28.79
C ILE A 125 -2.47 -24.79 28.44
N ALA A 126 -1.62 -25.14 27.48
CA ALA A 126 -1.41 -26.52 27.03
C ALA A 126 -0.50 -27.36 27.95
N GLY A 127 0.34 -26.72 28.77
CA GLY A 127 1.18 -27.36 29.78
C GLY A 127 0.48 -27.61 31.13
N LYS A 128 -0.82 -27.37 31.22
CA LYS A 128 -1.70 -27.82 32.31
C LYS A 128 -2.45 -29.07 31.89
#